data_AF-G9NTL1-F1
#
_entry.id   AF-G9NTL1-F1
#
_cell.length_a   1.000
_cell.length_b   1.000
_cell.length_c   1.000
_cell.angle_alpha   90.00
_cell.angle_beta   90.00
_cell.angle_gamma   90.00
#
_symmetry.space_group_name_H-M   'P 1'
#
loop_
_entity.id
_entity.type
_entity.pdbx_description
1 polymer ?
#
loop_
_entity_poly.entity_id
_entity_poly.type
_entity_poly.pdbx_seq_one_letter_code
_entity_poly.pdbx_strand_id
1 'polypeptide(L)'
;MNLQNAFEALERKVEPEVAPNQEQPEPDAEASVALASLGIEAATRKKEAIRLERDVVFKKREAGDLNGRDAEKLFQGQNQRYFSAGADLWRHQMNRMQFGDSSGNRSINPCGDDLTQGLMTLYKRDEFDKQHSRFPRKYNPRWCQWKGRDSGWRKDALAYYKGSSKYHKNAPRNAAWCHIIGTWLSSDFHHATHIVPPFLDDHGFGKLLFGDRTQSLQGAGNALLLSDWMNGWFNSCDIIVIPVDAKETPIMRWRAEIISPSLQKGQLVMGLSGKDVHGKELVFLNENRPVPGFLYFHFIMALIRVKDLQRFGWEAVWARYYEQRPFPTPSKYMRGSMLLALATHFGAAHMHVLESWIADHGFEASMKLTEDEAVEAARRVHMVVVETAERAERLGIYENSDDDCDDDCDDDSDEDSDEDSDEDSDEDSDEDSDEDSDEDSDDESNLDSEE
;
A
#
# COMPACT_ATOMS: atom_id res chain seq x y z
N MET A 1 7.94 27.78 -29.03
CA MET A 1 8.19 26.88 -30.17
C MET A 1 9.17 25.81 -29.71
N ASN A 2 8.91 24.54 -29.99
CA ASN A 2 8.31 23.65 -29.00
C ASN A 2 9.45 22.70 -28.60
N LEU A 3 9.94 22.67 -27.36
CA LEU A 3 10.97 21.69 -26.96
C LEU A 3 10.55 20.27 -27.36
N GLN A 4 9.25 19.99 -27.24
CA GLN A 4 8.62 18.77 -27.70
C GLN A 4 8.82 18.52 -29.21
N ASN A 5 8.63 19.54 -30.06
CA ASN A 5 8.85 19.40 -31.51
C ASN A 5 10.34 19.20 -31.83
N ALA A 6 11.24 19.84 -31.08
CA ALA A 6 12.68 19.64 -31.24
C ALA A 6 13.08 18.22 -30.82
N PHE A 7 12.51 17.74 -29.72
CA PHE A 7 12.68 16.37 -29.23
C PHE A 7 12.20 15.36 -30.27
N GLU A 8 10.95 15.47 -30.73
CA GLU A 8 10.37 14.57 -31.74
C GLU A 8 11.12 14.64 -33.08
N ALA A 9 11.62 15.81 -33.46
CA ALA A 9 12.40 15.95 -34.69
C ALA A 9 13.79 15.30 -34.58
N LEU A 10 14.39 15.28 -33.39
CA LEU A 10 15.66 14.61 -33.14
C LEU A 10 15.45 13.10 -32.94
N GLU A 11 14.39 12.70 -32.24
CA GLU A 11 13.97 11.31 -32.03
C GLU A 11 13.80 10.60 -33.38
N ARG A 12 13.06 11.19 -34.33
CA ARG A 12 12.92 10.63 -35.69
C ARG A 12 14.24 10.47 -36.45
N LYS A 13 15.29 11.21 -36.08
CA LYS A 13 16.62 11.10 -36.71
C LYS A 13 17.47 10.03 -36.05
N VAL A 14 17.40 9.93 -34.73
CA VAL A 14 18.19 8.99 -33.92
C VAL A 14 17.58 7.59 -33.95
N GLU A 15 16.26 7.51 -33.90
CA GLU A 15 15.46 6.29 -33.87
C GLU A 15 14.48 6.28 -35.07
N PRO A 16 14.97 6.11 -36.31
CA PRO A 16 14.08 6.06 -37.47
C PRO A 16 13.12 4.88 -37.36
N GLU A 17 11.87 5.06 -37.79
CA GLU A 17 10.94 3.95 -37.96
C GLU A 17 11.43 3.03 -39.08
N VAL A 18 12.02 1.90 -38.69
CA VAL A 18 12.51 0.87 -39.61
C VAL A 18 11.45 -0.21 -39.77
N ALA A 19 11.26 -0.71 -40.99
CA ALA A 19 10.31 -1.79 -41.25
C ALA A 19 10.68 -3.03 -40.41
N PRO A 20 9.72 -3.87 -39.97
CA PRO A 20 9.98 -5.00 -39.08
C PRO A 20 11.07 -5.98 -39.53
N ASN A 21 11.37 -6.03 -40.83
CA ASN A 21 12.34 -6.94 -41.44
C ASN A 21 13.69 -6.27 -41.79
N GLN A 22 13.88 -4.99 -41.45
CA GLN A 22 15.11 -4.26 -41.69
C GLN A 22 15.90 -4.13 -40.38
N GLU A 23 17.22 -4.26 -40.47
CA GLU A 23 18.12 -4.08 -39.34
C GLU A 23 18.07 -2.60 -38.86
N GLN A 24 17.90 -2.39 -37.56
CA GLN A 24 17.95 -1.05 -36.99
C GLN A 24 19.38 -0.50 -37.12
N PRO A 25 19.56 0.72 -37.67
CA PRO A 25 20.88 1.32 -37.75
C PRO A 25 21.47 1.48 -36.35
N GLU A 26 22.78 1.28 -36.20
CA GLU A 26 23.45 1.58 -34.93
C GLU A 26 23.24 3.05 -34.59
N PRO A 27 22.70 3.37 -33.39
CA PRO A 27 22.40 4.73 -33.02
C PRO A 27 23.69 5.53 -32.85
N ASP A 28 23.74 6.73 -33.43
CA ASP A 28 24.82 7.69 -33.19
C ASP A 28 24.83 8.08 -31.70
N ALA A 29 25.92 7.76 -31.01
CA ALA A 29 26.06 7.98 -29.57
C ALA A 29 25.93 9.47 -29.22
N GLU A 30 26.50 10.37 -30.03
CA GLU A 30 26.45 11.82 -29.76
C GLU A 30 25.00 12.34 -29.92
N ALA A 31 24.33 11.94 -31.00
CA ALA A 31 22.93 12.27 -31.22
C ALA A 31 22.00 11.67 -30.15
N SER A 32 22.31 10.47 -29.64
CA SER A 32 21.58 9.81 -28.55
C SER A 32 21.73 10.55 -27.22
N VAL A 33 22.92 11.02 -26.88
CA VAL A 33 23.17 11.88 -25.70
C VAL A 33 22.43 13.21 -25.84
N ALA A 34 22.43 13.81 -27.03
CA ALA A 34 21.70 15.04 -27.32
C ALA A 34 20.18 14.84 -27.18
N LEU A 35 19.64 13.74 -27.71
CA LEU A 35 18.23 13.38 -27.58
C LEU A 35 17.83 13.17 -26.12
N ALA A 36 18.63 12.42 -25.37
CA ALA A 36 18.41 12.18 -23.95
C ALA A 36 18.45 13.49 -23.14
N SER A 37 19.40 14.38 -23.43
CA SER A 37 19.49 15.70 -22.77
C SER A 37 18.26 16.58 -23.04
N LEU A 38 17.77 16.57 -24.29
CA LEU A 38 16.56 17.29 -24.67
C LEU A 38 15.31 16.70 -24.04
N GLY A 39 15.24 15.37 -23.93
CA GLY A 39 14.17 14.65 -23.23
C GLY A 39 14.13 14.96 -21.73
N ILE A 40 15.29 15.02 -21.06
CA ILE A 40 15.42 15.45 -19.66
C ILE A 40 14.85 16.87 -19.49
N GLU A 41 15.23 17.80 -20.36
CA GLU A 41 14.74 19.18 -20.29
C GLU A 41 13.23 19.26 -20.50
N ALA A 42 12.70 18.55 -21.51
CA ALA A 42 11.27 18.52 -21.81
C ALA A 42 10.45 17.92 -20.65
N ALA A 43 10.89 16.78 -20.10
CA ALA A 43 10.25 16.13 -18.97
C ALA A 43 10.31 16.98 -17.69
N THR A 44 11.44 17.66 -17.44
CA THR A 44 11.61 18.59 -16.31
C THR A 44 10.61 19.74 -16.40
N ARG A 45 10.53 20.42 -17.56
CA ARG A 45 9.56 21.52 -17.76
C ARG A 45 8.11 21.04 -17.66
N LYS A 46 7.80 19.83 -18.12
CA LYS A 46 6.48 19.22 -17.97
C LYS A 46 6.12 19.00 -16.50
N LYS A 47 7.04 18.51 -15.67
CA LYS A 47 6.84 18.38 -14.22
C LYS A 47 6.61 19.74 -13.56
N GLU A 48 7.41 20.76 -13.90
CA GLU A 48 7.24 22.12 -13.38
C GLU A 48 5.89 22.73 -13.76
N ALA A 49 5.46 22.56 -15.01
CA ALA A 49 4.14 23.00 -15.46
C ALA A 49 3.01 22.34 -14.65
N ILE A 50 3.07 21.02 -14.45
CA ILE A 50 2.07 20.29 -13.65
C ILE A 50 2.07 20.78 -12.19
N ARG A 51 3.25 21.08 -11.62
CA ARG A 51 3.36 21.66 -10.28
C ARG A 51 2.65 23.02 -10.18
N LEU A 52 2.87 23.91 -11.16
CA LEU A 52 2.17 25.20 -11.21
C LEU A 52 0.65 25.02 -11.36
N GLU A 53 0.19 24.03 -12.14
CA GLU A 53 -1.23 23.70 -12.24
C GLU A 53 -1.80 23.25 -10.88
N ARG A 54 -1.05 22.47 -10.09
CA ARG A 54 -1.45 22.08 -8.72
C ARG A 54 -1.59 23.29 -7.81
N ASP A 55 -0.64 24.21 -7.86
CA ASP A 55 -0.68 25.45 -7.07
C ASP A 55 -1.91 26.31 -7.42
N VAL A 56 -2.33 26.31 -8.70
CA VAL A 56 -3.57 27.00 -9.13
C VAL A 56 -4.81 26.30 -8.58
N VAL A 57 -4.89 24.97 -8.65
CA VAL A 57 -6.01 24.20 -8.08
C VAL A 57 -6.11 24.44 -6.58
N PHE A 58 -4.98 24.46 -5.89
CA PHE A 58 -4.90 24.77 -4.46
C PHE A 58 -5.47 26.16 -4.14
N LYS A 59 -4.98 27.21 -4.82
CA LYS A 59 -5.49 28.58 -4.62
C LYS A 59 -6.98 28.73 -4.92
N LYS A 60 -7.49 28.05 -5.95
CA LYS A 60 -8.93 28.03 -6.27
C LYS A 60 -9.75 27.36 -5.16
N ARG A 61 -9.24 26.28 -4.59
CA ARG A 61 -9.90 25.60 -3.46
C ARG A 61 -9.92 26.49 -2.22
N GLU A 62 -8.81 27.15 -1.88
CA GLU A 62 -8.76 28.11 -0.76
C GLU A 62 -9.70 29.30 -0.95
N ALA A 63 -9.85 29.79 -2.19
CA ALA A 63 -10.80 30.84 -2.52
C ALA A 63 -12.28 30.39 -2.46
N GLY A 64 -12.54 29.09 -2.31
CA GLY A 64 -13.89 28.52 -2.35
C GLY A 64 -14.46 28.37 -3.76
N ASP A 65 -13.67 28.61 -4.81
CA ASP A 65 -14.07 28.49 -6.22
C ASP A 65 -14.20 27.03 -6.68
N LEU A 66 -13.64 26.09 -5.90
CA LEU A 66 -13.62 24.67 -6.20
C LEU A 66 -14.01 23.87 -4.95
N ASN A 67 -15.03 23.03 -5.07
CA ASN A 67 -15.42 22.15 -3.97
C ASN A 67 -14.34 21.09 -3.71
N GLY A 68 -14.31 20.55 -2.48
CA GLY A 68 -13.25 19.63 -2.06
C GLY A 68 -13.14 18.36 -2.91
N ARG A 69 -14.26 17.79 -3.35
CA ARG A 69 -14.29 16.55 -4.15
C ARG A 69 -13.73 16.77 -5.56
N ASP A 70 -14.09 17.88 -6.19
CA ASP A 70 -13.58 18.21 -7.53
C ASP A 70 -12.09 18.57 -7.48
N ALA A 71 -11.65 19.26 -6.42
CA ALA A 71 -10.23 19.52 -6.19
C ALA A 71 -9.43 18.22 -6.04
N GLU A 72 -9.92 17.28 -5.24
CA GLU A 72 -9.29 15.96 -5.05
C GLU A 72 -9.18 15.19 -6.37
N LYS A 73 -10.25 15.16 -7.18
CA LYS A 73 -10.22 14.52 -8.50
C LYS A 73 -9.22 15.18 -9.46
N LEU A 74 -9.10 16.51 -9.44
CA LEU A 74 -8.08 17.22 -10.23
C LEU A 74 -6.66 16.88 -9.75
N PHE A 75 -6.43 16.84 -8.43
CA PHE A 75 -5.13 16.45 -7.86
C PHE A 75 -4.76 15.02 -8.25
N GLN A 76 -5.69 14.07 -8.23
CA GLN A 76 -5.46 12.70 -8.70
C GLN A 76 -5.00 12.67 -10.17
N GLY A 77 -5.70 13.37 -11.07
CA GLY A 77 -5.31 13.46 -12.47
C GLY A 77 -3.95 14.16 -12.69
N GLN A 78 -3.66 15.19 -11.90
CA GLN A 78 -2.36 15.87 -11.92
C GLN A 78 -1.23 14.97 -11.41
N ASN A 79 -1.47 14.16 -10.38
CA ASN A 79 -0.52 13.19 -9.85
C ASN A 79 -0.17 12.13 -10.91
N GLN A 80 -1.16 11.57 -11.60
CA GLN A 80 -0.93 10.63 -12.70
C GLN A 80 -0.05 11.24 -13.81
N ARG A 81 -0.33 12.48 -14.21
CA ARG A 81 0.49 13.22 -15.19
C ARG A 81 1.90 13.49 -14.67
N TYR A 82 2.03 13.86 -13.40
CA TYR A 82 3.31 14.14 -12.75
C TYR A 82 4.18 12.88 -12.69
N PHE A 83 3.59 11.74 -12.34
CA PHE A 83 4.27 10.45 -12.37
C PHE A 83 4.72 10.07 -13.77
N SER A 84 3.86 10.23 -14.78
CA SER A 84 4.25 9.97 -16.17
C SER A 84 5.45 10.83 -16.58
N ALA A 85 5.43 12.12 -16.27
CA ALA A 85 6.56 13.01 -16.58
C ALA A 85 7.84 12.64 -15.80
N GLY A 86 7.71 12.12 -14.57
CA GLY A 86 8.84 11.56 -13.82
C GLY A 86 9.40 10.29 -14.46
N ALA A 87 8.56 9.41 -15.00
CA ALA A 87 8.99 8.22 -15.72
C ALA A 87 9.74 8.57 -17.01
N ASP A 88 9.23 9.57 -17.76
CA ASP A 88 9.89 10.11 -18.95
C ASP A 88 11.28 10.67 -18.57
N LEU A 89 11.35 11.48 -17.51
CA LEU A 89 12.60 12.07 -17.02
C LEU A 89 13.67 11.01 -16.70
N TRP A 90 13.30 10.00 -15.92
CA TRP A 90 14.23 8.94 -15.56
C TRP A 90 14.67 8.11 -16.77
N ARG A 91 13.76 7.77 -17.69
CA ARG A 91 14.11 7.07 -18.93
C ARG A 91 15.20 7.84 -19.68
N HIS A 92 15.05 9.15 -19.82
CA HIS A 92 16.05 9.98 -20.48
C HIS A 92 17.35 10.12 -19.67
N GLN A 93 17.30 10.17 -18.34
CA GLN A 93 18.50 10.12 -17.49
C GLN A 93 19.29 8.81 -17.70
N MET A 94 18.59 7.68 -17.72
CA MET A 94 19.19 6.37 -17.97
C MET A 94 19.83 6.29 -19.36
N ASN A 95 19.11 6.73 -20.40
CA ASN A 95 19.66 6.77 -21.75
C ASN A 95 20.92 7.66 -21.80
N ARG A 96 20.88 8.84 -21.15
CA ARG A 96 22.06 9.72 -21.11
C ARG A 96 23.24 9.06 -20.41
N MET A 97 23.03 8.33 -19.31
CA MET A 97 24.10 7.60 -18.63
C MET A 97 24.66 6.47 -19.49
N GLN A 98 23.80 5.76 -20.22
CA GLN A 98 24.19 4.66 -21.11
C GLN A 98 25.08 5.14 -22.27
N PHE A 99 24.79 6.30 -22.86
CA PHE A 99 25.53 6.82 -24.02
C PHE A 99 26.62 7.84 -23.66
N GLY A 100 26.57 8.44 -22.47
CA GLY A 100 27.46 9.54 -22.06
C GLY A 100 28.82 9.11 -21.49
N ASP A 101 28.92 7.93 -20.85
CA ASP A 101 30.15 7.45 -20.22
C ASP A 101 31.06 6.73 -21.24
N SER A 102 31.50 7.45 -22.27
CA SER A 102 32.52 6.96 -23.21
C SER A 102 33.93 6.95 -22.58
N SER A 103 34.12 7.62 -21.43
CA SER A 103 35.36 7.55 -20.64
C SER A 103 35.36 6.29 -19.79
N GLY A 104 35.70 5.16 -20.41
CA GLY A 104 35.65 3.82 -19.84
C GLY A 104 36.10 3.73 -18.38
N ASN A 105 35.18 3.31 -17.51
CA ASN A 105 35.40 2.44 -16.34
C ASN A 105 34.16 2.27 -15.46
N ARG A 106 33.07 2.99 -15.69
CA ARG A 106 31.75 2.56 -15.19
C ARG A 106 31.07 1.71 -16.26
N SER A 107 31.63 0.54 -16.52
CA SER A 107 30.77 -0.55 -16.98
C SER A 107 29.74 -0.70 -15.87
N ILE A 108 28.50 -0.27 -16.11
CA ILE A 108 27.34 -0.65 -15.30
C ILE A 108 27.33 -2.16 -15.42
N ASN A 109 28.04 -2.83 -14.52
CA ASN A 109 28.23 -4.25 -14.57
C ASN A 109 26.82 -4.80 -14.31
N PRO A 110 26.14 -5.41 -15.30
CA PRO A 110 24.72 -5.77 -15.18
C PRO A 110 24.48 -6.84 -14.11
N CYS A 111 25.54 -7.32 -13.47
CA CYS A 111 25.58 -8.39 -12.49
C CYS A 111 26.02 -7.91 -11.09
N GLY A 112 26.31 -6.61 -10.89
CA GLY A 112 26.93 -6.09 -9.66
C GLY A 112 26.12 -5.06 -8.87
N ASP A 113 25.36 -4.20 -9.55
CA ASP A 113 24.52 -3.19 -8.88
C ASP A 113 23.05 -3.64 -8.87
N ASP A 114 22.70 -4.49 -7.89
CA ASP A 114 21.35 -5.00 -7.61
C ASP A 114 20.27 -3.90 -7.66
N LEU A 115 20.67 -2.66 -7.36
CA LEU A 115 19.80 -1.50 -7.30
C LEU A 115 19.29 -1.03 -8.66
N THR A 116 20.21 -0.74 -9.60
CA THR A 116 19.85 -0.21 -10.92
C THR A 116 19.02 -1.26 -11.67
N GLN A 117 19.37 -2.54 -11.49
CA GLN A 117 18.58 -3.63 -12.03
C GLN A 117 17.20 -3.73 -11.35
N GLY A 118 17.12 -3.54 -10.04
CA GLY A 118 15.85 -3.48 -9.31
C GLY A 118 14.94 -2.34 -9.79
N LEU A 119 15.49 -1.13 -9.95
CA LEU A 119 14.80 0.04 -10.50
C LEU A 119 14.37 -0.21 -11.95
N MET A 120 15.24 -0.76 -12.79
CA MET A 120 14.92 -1.08 -14.20
C MET A 120 13.85 -2.17 -14.33
N THR A 121 13.78 -3.11 -13.39
CA THR A 121 12.76 -4.15 -13.43
C THR A 121 11.37 -3.59 -13.12
N LEU A 122 11.29 -2.58 -12.23
CA LEU A 122 10.05 -1.81 -12.08
C LEU A 122 9.66 -1.03 -13.35
N TYR A 123 10.63 -0.58 -14.15
CA TYR A 123 10.35 0.08 -15.42
C TYR A 123 9.74 -0.87 -16.44
N LYS A 124 10.31 -2.06 -16.59
CA LYS A 124 9.80 -3.05 -17.54
C LYS A 124 8.35 -3.44 -17.21
N ARG A 125 8.01 -3.62 -15.92
CA ARG A 125 6.65 -3.98 -15.51
C ARG A 125 5.61 -2.93 -15.91
N ASP A 126 5.90 -1.64 -15.68
CA ASP A 126 4.99 -0.54 -16.04
C ASP A 126 4.76 -0.44 -17.56
N GLU A 127 5.77 -0.78 -18.37
CA GLU A 127 5.61 -0.87 -19.84
C GLU A 127 4.79 -2.08 -20.28
N PHE A 128 5.00 -3.25 -19.65
CA PHE A 128 4.18 -4.45 -19.89
C PHE A 128 2.71 -4.21 -19.57
N ASP A 129 2.42 -3.57 -18.43
CA ASP A 129 1.05 -3.25 -18.00
C ASP A 129 0.39 -2.24 -18.96
N LYS A 130 1.13 -1.22 -19.41
CA LYS A 130 0.63 -0.28 -20.43
C LYS A 130 0.36 -0.95 -21.77
N GLN A 131 1.23 -1.85 -22.22
CA GLN A 131 1.05 -2.57 -23.49
C GLN A 131 -0.17 -3.49 -23.44
N HIS A 132 -0.48 -4.07 -22.28
CA HIS A 132 -1.67 -4.91 -22.08
C HIS A 132 -2.95 -4.08 -21.86
N SER A 133 -2.84 -2.84 -21.38
CA SER A 133 -3.98 -1.90 -21.21
C SER A 133 -4.53 -1.31 -22.51
N ARG A 134 -3.77 -1.36 -23.62
CA ARG A 134 -4.18 -0.80 -24.93
C ARG A 134 -5.29 -1.58 -25.61
N PHE A 135 -5.59 -2.80 -25.15
CA PHE A 135 -6.80 -3.49 -25.56
C PHE A 135 -7.94 -3.02 -24.67
N PRO A 136 -9.01 -2.41 -25.21
CA PRO A 136 -10.18 -2.03 -24.43
C PRO A 136 -10.81 -3.31 -23.89
N ARG A 137 -10.38 -3.74 -22.69
CA ARG A 137 -11.01 -4.82 -21.95
C ARG A 137 -12.44 -4.36 -21.71
N LYS A 138 -13.41 -5.05 -22.32
CA LYS A 138 -14.78 -5.06 -21.81
C LYS A 138 -14.68 -5.34 -20.32
N TYR A 139 -15.12 -4.36 -19.55
CA TYR A 139 -15.12 -4.25 -18.09
C TYR A 139 -15.31 -5.62 -17.42
N ASN A 140 -14.21 -6.31 -17.11
CA ASN A 140 -14.25 -7.52 -16.29
C ASN A 140 -13.45 -7.19 -15.01
N PRO A 141 -14.13 -6.72 -13.95
CA PRO A 141 -13.47 -6.32 -12.70
C PRO A 141 -12.73 -7.47 -12.00
N ARG A 142 -12.93 -8.73 -12.45
CA ARG A 142 -12.32 -9.93 -11.88
C ARG A 142 -10.82 -10.15 -12.13
N TRP A 143 -10.14 -9.39 -12.99
CA TRP A 143 -8.81 -9.82 -13.52
C TRP A 143 -7.63 -8.86 -13.34
N CYS A 144 -7.63 -8.08 -12.27
CA CYS A 144 -6.38 -7.65 -11.65
C CYS A 144 -6.27 -8.21 -10.22
N GLN A 145 -6.61 -9.50 -10.04
CA GLN A 145 -5.95 -10.29 -9.00
C GLN A 145 -4.46 -10.00 -9.14
N TRP A 146 -3.85 -9.51 -8.07
CA TRP A 146 -2.43 -9.23 -8.00
C TRP A 146 -1.69 -10.47 -8.53
N LYS A 147 -1.23 -10.43 -9.78
CA LYS A 147 -0.33 -11.47 -10.30
C LYS A 147 0.92 -11.37 -9.44
N GLY A 148 1.01 -12.22 -8.42
CA GLY A 148 2.08 -12.22 -7.42
C GLY A 148 1.65 -12.18 -5.96
N ARG A 149 0.36 -12.09 -5.60
CA ARG A 149 -0.01 -12.40 -4.21
C ARG A 149 0.10 -13.92 -4.04
N ASP A 150 1.02 -14.36 -3.18
CA ASP A 150 1.10 -15.76 -2.76
C ASP A 150 -0.28 -16.18 -2.25
N SER A 151 -0.85 -17.25 -2.83
CA SER A 151 -2.15 -17.79 -2.39
C SER A 151 -2.10 -18.20 -0.91
N GLY A 152 -0.91 -18.51 -0.39
CA GLY A 152 -0.68 -18.77 1.03
C GLY A 152 -0.71 -17.54 1.94
N TRP A 153 -0.60 -16.31 1.42
CA TRP A 153 -0.40 -15.10 2.23
C TRP A 153 -1.45 -14.92 3.34
N ARG A 154 -2.74 -15.06 2.97
CA ARG A 154 -3.84 -14.91 3.92
C ARG A 154 -3.78 -15.99 5.00
N LYS A 155 -3.55 -17.24 4.60
CA LYS A 155 -3.44 -18.40 5.48
C LYS A 155 -2.28 -18.23 6.46
N ASP A 156 -1.14 -17.77 5.98
CA ASP A 156 0.07 -17.54 6.78
C ASP A 156 -0.12 -16.40 7.78
N ALA A 157 -0.74 -15.29 7.37
CA ALA A 157 -1.06 -14.19 8.27
C ALA A 157 -2.06 -14.60 9.37
N LEU A 158 -3.11 -15.35 9.01
CA LEU A 158 -4.08 -15.88 9.98
C LEU A 158 -3.43 -16.86 10.97
N ALA A 159 -2.54 -17.74 10.48
CA ALA A 159 -1.80 -18.66 11.33
C ALA A 159 -0.84 -17.92 12.27
N TYR A 160 -0.10 -16.94 11.74
CA TYR A 160 0.85 -16.12 12.48
C TYR A 160 0.19 -15.40 13.66
N TYR A 161 -0.98 -14.79 13.48
CA TYR A 161 -1.68 -14.10 14.57
C TYR A 161 -2.67 -14.98 15.34
N LYS A 162 -2.79 -16.27 15.01
CA LYS A 162 -3.89 -17.15 15.47
C LYS A 162 -5.26 -16.47 15.26
N GLY A 163 -5.41 -15.75 14.16
CA GLY A 163 -6.56 -14.89 13.86
C GLY A 163 -7.74 -15.61 13.21
N SER A 164 -7.68 -16.93 13.04
CA SER A 164 -8.79 -17.75 12.54
C SER A 164 -9.53 -18.42 13.70
N SER A 165 -10.85 -18.49 13.61
CA SER A 165 -11.70 -19.09 14.65
C SER A 165 -11.34 -20.54 14.97
N LYS A 166 -10.74 -21.29 14.03
CA LYS A 166 -10.25 -22.66 14.27
C LYS A 166 -9.24 -22.79 15.41
N TYR A 167 -8.58 -21.69 15.78
CA TYR A 167 -7.63 -21.66 16.90
C TYR A 167 -8.29 -21.36 18.26
N HIS A 168 -9.60 -21.07 18.30
CA HIS A 168 -10.29 -20.56 19.48
C HIS A 168 -11.66 -21.21 19.68
N LYS A 169 -11.84 -21.94 20.78
CA LYS A 169 -13.07 -22.69 21.07
C LYS A 169 -14.35 -21.84 21.14
N ASN A 170 -14.23 -20.58 21.52
CA ASN A 170 -15.35 -19.66 21.73
C ASN A 170 -15.56 -18.69 20.54
N ALA A 171 -14.78 -18.84 19.46
CA ALA A 171 -14.94 -17.98 18.29
C ALA A 171 -16.08 -18.50 17.40
N PRO A 172 -16.85 -17.62 16.74
CA PRO A 172 -17.85 -18.04 15.77
C PRO A 172 -17.22 -18.88 14.65
N ARG A 173 -17.97 -19.84 14.12
CA ARG A 173 -17.50 -20.65 12.97
C ARG A 173 -17.23 -19.73 11.77
N ASN A 174 -16.20 -20.05 11.00
CA ASN A 174 -15.76 -19.30 9.82
C ASN A 174 -15.51 -17.80 10.08
N ALA A 175 -15.08 -17.44 11.30
CA ALA A 175 -14.73 -16.07 11.64
C ALA A 175 -13.22 -15.83 11.61
N ALA A 176 -12.87 -14.57 11.33
CA ALA A 176 -11.52 -14.04 11.42
C ALA A 176 -11.48 -12.83 12.35
N TRP A 177 -10.35 -12.65 13.03
CA TRP A 177 -10.16 -11.61 14.03
C TRP A 177 -9.68 -10.31 13.40
N CYS A 178 -10.40 -9.20 13.62
CA CYS A 178 -9.94 -7.88 13.21
C CYS A 178 -9.13 -7.21 14.34
N HIS A 179 -7.85 -6.90 14.09
CA HIS A 179 -6.96 -6.29 15.10
C HIS A 179 -7.43 -4.90 15.56
N ILE A 180 -7.95 -4.07 14.66
CA ILE A 180 -8.34 -2.68 14.97
C ILE A 180 -9.68 -2.64 15.73
N ILE A 181 -10.66 -3.43 15.28
CA ILE A 181 -11.97 -3.48 15.94
C ILE A 181 -11.91 -4.34 17.21
N GLY A 182 -11.00 -5.32 17.28
CA GLY A 182 -10.87 -6.22 18.41
C GLY A 182 -12.07 -7.15 18.56
N THR A 183 -12.59 -7.65 17.44
CA THR A 183 -13.73 -8.59 17.42
C THR A 183 -13.57 -9.61 16.30
N TRP A 184 -14.30 -10.72 16.43
CA TRP A 184 -14.52 -11.72 15.38
C TRP A 184 -15.52 -11.18 14.35
N LEU A 185 -15.20 -11.33 13.07
CA LEU A 185 -16.06 -11.00 11.93
C LEU A 185 -16.11 -12.21 10.98
N SER A 186 -17.10 -12.27 10.09
CA SER A 186 -17.09 -13.32 9.04
C SER A 186 -15.76 -13.26 8.29
N SER A 187 -15.19 -14.43 7.99
CA SER A 187 -13.97 -14.52 7.19
C SER A 187 -14.16 -13.86 5.80
N ASP A 188 -15.38 -13.81 5.29
CA ASP A 188 -15.68 -13.20 3.98
C ASP A 188 -15.44 -11.69 3.98
N PHE A 189 -15.70 -11.01 5.11
CA PHE A 189 -15.53 -9.55 5.28
C PHE A 189 -14.22 -9.18 5.95
N HIS A 190 -13.21 -10.01 5.74
CA HIS A 190 -11.92 -9.90 6.41
C HIS A 190 -10.78 -10.03 5.41
N HIS A 191 -9.70 -9.29 5.63
CA HIS A 191 -8.49 -9.33 4.82
C HIS A 191 -7.22 -9.44 5.65
N ALA A 192 -6.24 -10.18 5.12
CA ALA A 192 -4.85 -10.06 5.51
C ALA A 192 -4.20 -8.91 4.73
N THR A 193 -4.33 -7.70 5.26
CA THR A 193 -3.86 -6.45 4.64
C THR A 193 -2.34 -6.33 4.77
N HIS A 194 -1.66 -6.05 3.66
CA HIS A 194 -0.23 -5.76 3.70
C HIS A 194 0.01 -4.36 4.30
N ILE A 195 1.00 -4.23 5.16
CA ILE A 195 1.41 -2.93 5.71
C ILE A 195 2.26 -2.18 4.67
N VAL A 196 3.33 -2.83 4.21
CA VAL A 196 4.13 -2.43 3.06
C VAL A 196 3.59 -3.19 1.85
N PRO A 197 3.10 -2.53 0.79
CA PRO A 197 2.37 -3.27 -0.22
C PRO A 197 3.32 -4.16 -1.09
N PRO A 198 2.82 -5.31 -1.60
CA PRO A 198 3.62 -6.52 -1.88
C PRO A 198 4.65 -6.42 -3.02
N PHE A 199 4.39 -5.62 -4.05
CA PHE A 199 5.24 -5.50 -5.24
C PHE A 199 6.56 -4.74 -4.95
N LEU A 200 6.78 -4.29 -3.71
CA LEU A 200 8.06 -3.80 -3.23
C LEU A 200 9.06 -4.93 -2.92
N ASP A 201 8.69 -6.21 -2.99
CA ASP A 201 9.66 -7.29 -2.74
C ASP A 201 10.20 -7.96 -4.00
N ASP A 202 9.48 -7.90 -5.12
CA ASP A 202 9.82 -8.66 -6.35
C ASP A 202 11.25 -8.36 -6.88
N HIS A 203 11.85 -7.23 -6.49
CA HIS A 203 13.14 -6.76 -7.01
C HIS A 203 14.09 -6.17 -5.95
N GLY A 204 14.02 -6.63 -4.70
CA GLY A 204 14.90 -6.15 -3.64
C GLY A 204 14.60 -4.72 -3.16
N PHE A 205 13.42 -4.19 -3.50
CA PHE A 205 12.96 -2.88 -3.03
C PHE A 205 12.80 -2.85 -1.50
N GLY A 206 12.46 -3.97 -0.87
CA GLY A 206 12.53 -4.11 0.58
C GLY A 206 13.94 -3.78 1.12
N LYS A 207 15.00 -4.30 0.51
CA LYS A 207 16.38 -3.97 0.88
C LYS A 207 16.73 -2.51 0.60
N LEU A 208 16.17 -1.93 -0.46
CA LEU A 208 16.34 -0.51 -0.79
C LEU A 208 15.72 0.39 0.29
N LEU A 209 14.50 0.11 0.72
CA LEU A 209 13.79 0.89 1.73
C LEU A 209 14.40 0.69 3.12
N PHE A 210 14.62 -0.56 3.49
CA PHE A 210 14.81 -0.98 4.87
C PHE A 210 16.19 -1.59 5.14
N GLY A 211 17.06 -1.70 4.13
CA GLY A 211 18.42 -2.24 4.25
C GLY A 211 18.48 -3.77 4.30
N ASP A 212 19.65 -4.32 4.61
CA ASP A 212 19.84 -5.78 4.71
C ASP A 212 19.22 -6.39 5.98
N ARG A 213 18.80 -5.55 6.93
CA ARG A 213 18.25 -5.97 8.22
C ARG A 213 16.75 -6.27 8.16
N THR A 214 16.17 -6.16 6.98
CA THR A 214 14.73 -6.19 6.80
C THR A 214 14.23 -7.62 6.88
N GLN A 215 13.18 -7.81 7.67
CA GLN A 215 12.39 -9.03 7.56
C GLN A 215 11.77 -9.11 6.16
N SER A 216 11.45 -10.31 5.69
CA SER A 216 10.81 -10.48 4.38
C SER A 216 9.53 -9.64 4.29
N LEU A 217 9.31 -8.91 3.19
CA LEU A 217 8.03 -8.22 2.97
C LEU A 217 6.92 -9.22 2.69
N GLN A 218 7.27 -10.44 2.26
CA GLN A 218 6.37 -11.60 2.16
C GLN A 218 6.17 -12.32 3.51
N GLY A 219 6.78 -11.83 4.61
CA GLY A 219 6.54 -12.38 5.93
C GLY A 219 5.23 -11.89 6.55
N ALA A 220 4.56 -12.74 7.34
CA ALA A 220 3.31 -12.40 8.03
C ALA A 220 3.41 -11.19 8.99
N GLY A 221 4.62 -10.82 9.43
CA GLY A 221 4.86 -9.58 10.17
C GLY A 221 4.60 -8.30 9.36
N ASN A 222 4.48 -8.40 8.03
CA ASN A 222 4.01 -7.36 7.12
C ASN A 222 2.49 -7.38 6.92
N ALA A 223 1.74 -8.10 7.77
CA ALA A 223 0.29 -8.19 7.70
C ALA A 223 -0.40 -7.56 8.90
N LEU A 224 -1.60 -7.02 8.66
CA LEU A 224 -2.64 -6.80 9.66
C LEU A 224 -3.92 -7.53 9.23
N LEU A 225 -4.61 -8.10 10.21
CA LEU A 225 -5.91 -8.74 10.03
C LEU A 225 -7.00 -7.67 10.22
N LEU A 226 -7.65 -7.25 9.13
CA LEU A 226 -8.55 -6.10 9.08
C LEU A 226 -9.90 -6.50 8.47
N SER A 227 -10.99 -5.87 8.90
CA SER A 227 -12.26 -5.94 8.19
C SER A 227 -12.19 -5.21 6.85
N ASP A 228 -13.13 -5.42 5.95
CA ASP A 228 -13.18 -4.74 4.64
C ASP A 228 -13.10 -3.22 4.74
N TRP A 229 -13.90 -2.63 5.65
CA TRP A 229 -13.91 -1.19 5.87
C TRP A 229 -12.58 -0.69 6.44
N MET A 230 -12.01 -1.40 7.42
CA MET A 230 -10.72 -1.04 8.01
C MET A 230 -9.59 -1.18 7.02
N ASN A 231 -9.61 -2.22 6.18
CA ASN A 231 -8.68 -2.42 5.08
C ASN A 231 -8.78 -1.27 4.07
N GLY A 232 -9.99 -0.82 3.74
CA GLY A 232 -10.24 0.36 2.92
C GLY A 232 -9.54 1.60 3.47
N TRP A 233 -9.86 1.96 4.72
CA TRP A 233 -9.30 3.14 5.38
C TRP A 233 -7.79 3.03 5.61
N PHE A 234 -7.28 1.84 5.92
CA PHE A 234 -5.86 1.61 6.08
C PHE A 234 -5.13 1.82 4.75
N ASN A 235 -5.56 1.17 3.66
CA ASN A 235 -4.93 1.30 2.34
C ASN A 235 -5.03 2.70 1.75
N SER A 236 -6.11 3.45 2.05
CA SER A 236 -6.25 4.87 1.67
C SER A 236 -5.47 5.84 2.56
N CYS A 237 -4.68 5.29 3.50
CA CYS A 237 -3.92 6.00 4.52
C CYS A 237 -4.77 6.97 5.34
N ASP A 238 -6.02 6.62 5.59
CA ASP A 238 -6.93 7.37 6.45
C ASP A 238 -6.80 6.98 7.93
N ILE A 239 -6.33 5.75 8.17
CA ILE A 239 -5.87 5.27 9.47
C ILE A 239 -4.35 5.10 9.44
N ILE A 240 -3.71 5.52 10.52
CA ILE A 240 -2.34 5.12 10.87
C ILE A 240 -2.35 4.23 12.11
N VAL A 241 -1.32 3.41 12.25
CA VAL A 241 -1.11 2.58 13.45
C VAL A 241 0.23 3.00 14.06
N ILE A 242 0.19 3.43 15.31
CA ILE A 242 1.35 3.99 16.02
C ILE A 242 1.51 3.33 17.40
N PRO A 243 2.70 3.39 18.02
CA PRO A 243 2.92 2.84 19.35
C PRO A 243 2.00 3.50 20.39
N VAL A 244 1.52 2.71 21.36
CA VAL A 244 0.78 3.26 22.51
C VAL A 244 1.71 4.13 23.36
N ASP A 245 2.92 3.62 23.62
CA ASP A 245 3.99 4.34 24.32
C ASP A 245 5.26 4.35 23.47
N ALA A 246 5.75 5.55 23.14
CA ALA A 246 6.98 5.74 22.38
C ALA A 246 8.24 5.28 23.15
N LYS A 247 8.15 5.05 24.45
CA LYS A 247 9.25 4.53 25.29
C LYS A 247 9.27 3.01 25.40
N GLU A 248 8.28 2.32 24.84
CA GLU A 248 8.13 0.87 24.95
C GLU A 248 9.16 0.16 24.05
N THR A 249 10.03 -0.67 24.66
CA THR A 249 11.05 -1.45 23.94
C THR A 249 11.12 -2.89 24.45
N PRO A 250 10.80 -3.92 23.64
CA PRO A 250 10.22 -3.84 22.29
C PRO A 250 8.78 -3.29 22.30
N ILE A 251 8.32 -2.73 21.18
CA ILE A 251 6.95 -2.21 21.05
C ILE A 251 5.98 -3.39 20.95
N MET A 252 5.16 -3.58 21.97
CA MET A 252 4.14 -4.63 22.03
C MET A 252 2.73 -4.07 21.89
N ARG A 253 2.52 -2.78 22.17
CA ARG A 253 1.19 -2.16 22.10
C ARG A 253 1.11 -1.10 21.01
N TRP A 254 0.05 -1.19 20.23
CA TRP A 254 -0.22 -0.35 19.07
C TRP A 254 -1.62 0.22 19.17
N ARG A 255 -1.84 1.46 18.69
CA ARG A 255 -3.18 2.04 18.57
C ARG A 255 -3.43 2.56 17.15
N ALA A 256 -4.68 2.49 16.73
CA ALA A 256 -5.14 3.07 15.48
C ALA A 256 -5.50 4.53 15.68
N GLU A 257 -5.05 5.42 14.81
CA GLU A 257 -5.48 6.83 14.79
C GLU A 257 -6.01 7.20 13.41
N ILE A 258 -7.25 7.67 13.37
CA ILE A 258 -7.83 8.29 12.17
C ILE A 258 -7.21 9.68 11.96
N ILE A 259 -6.58 9.89 10.81
CA ILE A 259 -5.99 11.19 10.44
C ILE A 259 -6.95 12.06 9.62
N SER A 260 -7.95 11.47 8.99
CA SER A 260 -8.96 12.19 8.21
C SER A 260 -10.15 12.60 9.09
N PRO A 261 -10.35 13.90 9.39
CA PRO A 261 -11.40 14.34 10.32
C PRO A 261 -12.82 14.00 9.88
N SER A 262 -13.05 13.86 8.57
CA SER A 262 -14.34 13.46 7.99
C SER A 262 -14.78 12.08 8.45
N LEU A 263 -13.83 11.14 8.58
CA LEU A 263 -14.12 9.76 8.95
C LEU A 263 -14.39 9.58 10.43
N GLN A 264 -13.86 10.47 11.29
CA GLN A 264 -14.16 10.42 12.72
C GLN A 264 -15.65 10.58 13.01
N LYS A 265 -16.38 11.35 12.19
CA LYS A 265 -17.82 11.56 12.35
C LYS A 265 -18.66 10.51 11.62
N GLY A 266 -18.05 9.71 10.74
CA GLY A 266 -18.75 8.69 9.97
C GLY A 266 -19.15 7.52 10.86
N GLN A 267 -20.39 7.06 10.68
CA GLN A 267 -20.80 5.75 11.17
C GLN A 267 -20.25 4.69 10.23
N LEU A 268 -19.52 3.71 10.78
CA LEU A 268 -18.91 2.62 10.04
C LEU A 268 -19.91 1.48 9.85
N VAL A 269 -20.45 1.04 10.98
CA VAL A 269 -21.42 -0.04 11.08
C VAL A 269 -22.40 0.33 12.19
N MET A 270 -23.51 -0.39 12.29
CA MET A 270 -24.51 -0.16 13.34
C MET A 270 -23.82 -0.24 14.72
N GLY A 271 -23.77 0.88 15.45
CA GLY A 271 -23.11 0.98 16.77
C GLY A 271 -21.60 1.21 16.78
N LEU A 272 -20.91 1.29 15.63
CA LEU A 272 -19.47 1.61 15.57
C LEU A 272 -19.23 2.85 14.72
N SER A 273 -18.60 3.86 15.31
CA SER A 273 -18.22 5.10 14.65
C SER A 273 -16.71 5.22 14.48
N GLY A 274 -16.26 6.14 13.62
CA GLY A 274 -14.83 6.44 13.51
C GLY A 274 -14.24 6.94 14.84
N LYS A 275 -15.01 7.57 15.72
CA LYS A 275 -14.53 7.97 17.05
C LYS A 275 -14.12 6.78 17.92
N ASP A 276 -14.85 5.68 17.82
CA ASP A 276 -14.59 4.47 18.59
C ASP A 276 -13.31 3.75 18.11
N VAL A 277 -12.88 4.02 16.88
CA VAL A 277 -11.63 3.52 16.31
C VAL A 277 -10.46 4.46 16.60
N HIS A 278 -10.68 5.78 16.63
CA HIS A 278 -9.62 6.75 16.85
C HIS A 278 -9.04 6.66 18.27
N GLY A 279 -7.75 6.32 18.37
CA GLY A 279 -7.03 6.12 19.63
C GLY A 279 -7.18 4.71 20.21
N LYS A 280 -7.96 3.82 19.57
CA LYS A 280 -8.20 2.47 20.07
C LYS A 280 -6.95 1.60 19.96
N GLU A 281 -6.60 0.94 21.06
CA GLU A 281 -5.52 -0.04 21.10
C GLU A 281 -5.90 -1.28 20.27
N LEU A 282 -4.97 -1.75 19.44
CA LEU A 282 -5.12 -2.97 18.66
C LEU A 282 -5.07 -4.18 19.59
N VAL A 283 -5.95 -5.15 19.36
CA VAL A 283 -5.99 -6.38 20.16
C VAL A 283 -5.41 -7.53 19.35
N PHE A 284 -4.35 -8.14 19.87
CA PHE A 284 -3.70 -9.32 19.28
C PHE A 284 -4.04 -10.56 20.11
N LEU A 285 -4.31 -11.69 19.45
CA LEU A 285 -4.70 -12.96 20.10
C LEU A 285 -3.51 -13.81 20.58
N ASN A 286 -2.28 -13.34 20.37
CA ASN A 286 -1.04 -13.99 20.80
C ASN A 286 0.06 -12.93 21.02
N GLU A 287 1.32 -13.37 21.17
CA GLU A 287 2.48 -12.47 21.37
C GLU A 287 3.07 -11.91 20.07
N ASN A 288 2.62 -12.37 18.90
CA ASN A 288 3.14 -11.92 17.62
C ASN A 288 2.68 -10.50 17.30
N ARG A 289 3.56 -9.69 16.71
CA ARG A 289 3.32 -8.27 16.42
C ARG A 289 3.76 -7.94 14.99
N PRO A 290 3.13 -6.95 14.36
CA PRO A 290 3.61 -6.42 13.10
C PRO A 290 5.02 -5.85 13.26
N VAL A 291 5.83 -5.92 12.21
CA VAL A 291 7.20 -5.40 12.25
C VAL A 291 7.15 -3.87 12.38
N PRO A 292 7.79 -3.27 13.39
CA PRO A 292 7.73 -1.83 13.60
C PRO A 292 8.16 -0.99 12.40
N GLY A 293 9.17 -1.43 11.64
CA GLY A 293 9.65 -0.73 10.45
C GLY A 293 8.60 -0.63 9.33
N PHE A 294 7.74 -1.64 9.19
CA PHE A 294 6.65 -1.62 8.22
C PHE A 294 5.55 -0.64 8.63
N LEU A 295 5.19 -0.61 9.93
CA LEU A 295 4.24 0.36 10.44
C LEU A 295 4.78 1.80 10.37
N TYR A 296 6.08 1.99 10.58
CA TYR A 296 6.74 3.27 10.37
C TYR A 296 6.68 3.72 8.91
N PHE A 297 6.92 2.82 7.96
CA PHE A 297 6.72 3.10 6.53
C PHE A 297 5.29 3.57 6.25
N HIS A 298 4.28 2.82 6.71
CA HIS A 298 2.87 3.17 6.53
C HIS A 298 2.55 4.54 7.12
N PHE A 299 3.04 4.82 8.34
CA PHE A 299 2.91 6.10 9.01
C PHE A 299 3.46 7.27 8.16
N ILE A 300 4.69 7.15 7.67
CA ILE A 300 5.31 8.17 6.83
C ILE A 300 4.54 8.37 5.52
N MET A 301 4.14 7.27 4.87
CA MET A 301 3.35 7.34 3.64
C MET A 301 1.98 7.98 3.86
N ALA A 302 1.36 7.76 5.01
CA ALA A 302 0.10 8.39 5.37
C ALA A 302 0.22 9.92 5.58
N LEU A 303 1.27 10.37 6.30
CA LEU A 303 1.53 11.80 6.46
C LEU A 303 1.83 12.49 5.12
N ILE A 304 2.59 11.81 4.28
CA ILE A 304 2.87 12.23 2.93
C ILE A 304 1.57 12.35 2.12
N ARG A 305 0.72 11.33 2.14
CA ARG A 305 -0.52 11.28 1.34
C ARG A 305 -1.55 12.32 1.79
N VAL A 306 -1.75 12.50 3.10
CA VAL A 306 -2.71 13.50 3.62
C VAL A 306 -2.34 14.91 3.15
N LYS A 307 -1.04 15.20 3.01
CA LYS A 307 -0.52 16.45 2.47
C LYS A 307 -0.60 16.51 0.95
N ASP A 308 -0.20 15.45 0.25
CA ASP A 308 -0.21 15.42 -1.22
C ASP A 308 -1.62 15.64 -1.78
N LEU A 309 -2.63 15.03 -1.15
CA LEU A 309 -4.04 15.20 -1.45
C LEU A 309 -4.65 16.49 -0.87
N GLN A 310 -3.88 17.25 -0.08
CA GLN A 310 -4.34 18.45 0.62
C GLN A 310 -5.63 18.18 1.41
N ARG A 311 -5.68 17.06 2.12
CA ARG A 311 -6.88 16.69 2.90
C ARG A 311 -7.12 17.74 3.99
N PHE A 312 -8.40 17.99 4.28
CA PHE A 312 -8.75 19.01 5.27
C PHE A 312 -8.10 18.72 6.63
N GLY A 313 -7.38 19.70 7.18
CA GLY A 313 -6.69 19.59 8.47
C GLY A 313 -5.33 18.89 8.41
N TRP A 314 -4.74 18.68 7.23
CA TRP A 314 -3.43 18.03 7.11
C TRP A 314 -2.33 18.78 7.88
N GLU A 315 -2.37 20.12 7.97
CA GLU A 315 -1.41 20.91 8.73
C GLU A 315 -1.46 20.57 10.22
N ALA A 316 -2.68 20.42 10.78
CA ALA A 316 -2.88 20.06 12.17
C ALA A 316 -2.40 18.62 12.46
N VAL A 317 -2.63 17.69 11.52
CA VAL A 317 -2.11 16.32 11.61
C VAL A 317 -0.58 16.32 11.63
N TRP A 318 0.06 17.07 10.75
CA TRP A 318 1.52 17.20 10.70
C TRP A 318 2.09 17.86 11.97
N ALA A 319 1.51 18.97 12.41
CA ALA A 319 1.93 19.66 13.63
C ALA A 319 1.82 18.75 14.87
N ARG A 320 0.74 17.97 14.98
CA ARG A 320 0.55 17.01 16.06
C ARG A 320 1.69 15.99 16.13
N TYR A 321 2.00 15.34 15.00
CA TYR A 321 3.04 14.30 15.02
C TYR A 321 4.46 14.85 15.05
N TYR A 322 4.66 16.11 14.64
CA TYR A 322 5.91 16.82 14.84
C TYR A 322 6.31 16.87 16.31
N GLU A 323 5.35 17.17 17.18
CA GLU A 323 5.56 17.26 18.62
C GLU A 323 5.58 15.88 19.29
N GLN A 324 4.67 14.98 18.91
CA GLN A 324 4.50 13.69 19.58
C GLN A 324 5.62 12.70 19.29
N ARG A 325 6.15 12.66 18.06
CA ARG A 325 7.15 11.68 17.59
C ARG A 325 6.85 10.26 18.10
N PRO A 326 5.75 9.64 17.65
CA PRO A 326 5.19 8.47 18.33
C PRO A 326 6.04 7.20 18.22
N PHE A 327 7.02 7.18 17.32
CA PHE A 327 7.96 6.07 17.20
C PHE A 327 9.22 6.34 18.06
N PRO A 328 9.70 5.37 18.85
CA PRO A 328 10.91 5.52 19.66
C PRO A 328 12.11 5.93 18.79
N THR A 329 13.07 6.63 19.40
CA THR A 329 14.33 7.03 18.75
C THR A 329 14.98 5.80 18.07
N PRO A 330 15.30 5.84 16.76
CA PRO A 330 14.70 5.03 15.67
C PRO A 330 15.73 4.57 14.63
N SER A 331 16.99 4.35 15.00
CA SER A 331 18.13 4.25 14.05
C SER A 331 18.11 3.06 13.07
N LYS A 332 16.97 2.42 12.81
CA LYS A 332 16.85 1.15 12.10
C LYS A 332 15.55 0.95 11.30
N TYR A 333 14.64 1.92 11.20
CA TYR A 333 13.35 1.66 10.56
C TYR A 333 13.35 1.80 9.05
N MET A 334 14.00 2.82 8.49
CA MET A 334 14.06 3.05 7.04
C MET A 334 15.33 3.84 6.69
N ARG A 335 15.83 3.70 5.46
CA ARG A 335 17.03 4.44 5.03
C ARG A 335 16.79 5.95 5.03
N GLY A 336 17.79 6.71 5.50
CA GLY A 336 17.71 8.18 5.60
C GLY A 336 17.54 8.84 4.22
N SER A 337 18.38 8.47 3.27
CA SER A 337 18.29 8.84 1.85
C SER A 337 16.90 8.59 1.26
N MET A 338 16.25 7.49 1.63
CA MET A 338 14.91 7.19 1.14
C MET A 338 13.83 8.06 1.79
N LEU A 339 13.88 8.25 3.10
CA LEU A 339 13.00 9.19 3.80
C LEU A 339 13.09 10.60 3.20
N LEU A 340 14.32 11.05 2.94
CA LEU A 340 14.59 12.35 2.33
C LEU A 340 13.98 12.44 0.93
N ALA A 341 14.28 11.47 0.08
CA ALA A 341 13.79 11.47 -1.29
C ALA A 341 12.27 11.34 -1.37
N LEU A 342 11.64 10.54 -0.49
CA LEU A 342 10.19 10.49 -0.36
C LEU A 342 9.68 11.90 -0.12
N ALA A 343 10.03 12.55 0.98
CA ALA A 343 9.44 13.85 1.26
C ALA A 343 9.79 14.99 0.31
N THR A 344 11.00 15.00 -0.24
CA THR A 344 11.37 15.95 -1.30
C THR A 344 10.48 15.75 -2.52
N HIS A 345 10.20 14.48 -2.89
CA HIS A 345 9.31 14.15 -4.00
C HIS A 345 7.90 14.75 -3.84
N PHE A 346 7.40 14.81 -2.61
CA PHE A 346 6.07 15.34 -2.29
C PHE A 346 6.03 16.85 -2.03
N GLY A 347 7.17 17.55 -2.17
CA GLY A 347 7.26 18.97 -1.82
C GLY A 347 6.81 19.21 -0.39
N ALA A 348 7.14 18.31 0.54
CA ALA A 348 6.69 18.42 1.90
C ALA A 348 7.23 19.73 2.52
N ALA A 349 6.36 20.75 2.63
CA ALA A 349 6.58 21.96 3.42
C ALA A 349 7.22 21.62 4.79
N HIS A 350 8.31 22.34 5.08
CA HIS A 350 9.25 22.20 6.19
C HIS A 350 10.25 21.03 6.08
N MET A 351 11.06 21.02 5.02
CA MET A 351 12.24 20.15 4.89
C MET A 351 13.05 20.05 6.17
N HIS A 352 13.25 21.16 6.90
CA HIS A 352 13.96 21.17 8.18
C HIS A 352 13.34 20.25 9.26
N VAL A 353 12.01 20.12 9.28
CA VAL A 353 11.32 19.23 10.22
C VAL A 353 11.66 17.80 9.90
N LEU A 354 11.54 17.44 8.63
CA LEU A 354 11.81 16.07 8.23
C LEU A 354 13.30 15.76 8.27
N GLU A 355 14.18 16.70 7.95
CA GLU A 355 15.61 16.57 8.15
C GLU A 355 15.93 16.28 9.62
N SER A 356 15.22 16.92 10.56
CA SER A 356 15.34 16.57 11.99
C SER A 356 14.88 15.13 12.27
N TRP A 357 13.78 14.69 11.63
CA TRP A 357 13.33 13.30 11.74
C TRP A 357 14.33 12.34 11.09
N ILE A 358 14.90 12.65 9.93
CA ILE A 358 15.86 11.81 9.21
C ILE A 358 17.17 11.72 9.98
N ALA A 359 17.65 12.83 10.53
CA ALA A 359 18.83 12.85 11.38
C ALA A 359 18.65 11.95 12.60
N ASP A 360 17.44 11.91 13.16
CA ASP A 360 17.13 11.08 14.31
C ASP A 360 16.82 9.62 13.90
N HIS A 361 16.11 9.36 12.79
CA HIS A 361 15.45 8.08 12.42
C HIS A 361 16.07 7.32 11.26
N GLY A 362 16.85 7.98 10.42
CA GLY A 362 17.49 7.37 9.26
C GLY A 362 18.70 6.54 9.65
N PHE A 363 18.96 5.49 8.89
CA PHE A 363 20.31 4.93 8.79
C PHE A 363 20.76 5.00 7.34
N GLU A 364 22.05 5.20 7.12
CA GLU A 364 22.64 5.02 5.80
C GLU A 364 23.19 3.59 5.71
N ALA A 365 22.69 2.84 4.72
CA ALA A 365 23.24 1.53 4.39
C ALA A 365 24.55 1.68 3.60
N SER A 366 25.26 0.58 3.43
CA SER A 366 26.47 0.50 2.58
C SER A 366 26.21 0.92 1.13
N MET A 367 24.99 0.72 0.64
CA MET A 367 24.57 1.08 -0.72
C MET A 367 24.19 2.55 -0.78
N LYS A 368 25.09 3.36 -1.33
CA LYS A 368 24.89 4.79 -1.57
C LYS A 368 24.00 4.99 -2.79
N LEU A 369 22.78 5.45 -2.55
CA LEU A 369 21.92 5.95 -3.62
C LEU A 369 22.43 7.29 -4.11
N THR A 370 22.48 7.50 -5.41
CA THR A 370 22.51 8.86 -5.96
C THR A 370 21.18 9.57 -5.65
N GLU A 371 21.21 10.90 -5.63
CA GLU A 371 19.99 11.70 -5.40
C GLU A 371 18.89 11.38 -6.43
N ASP A 372 19.27 11.23 -7.70
CA ASP A 372 18.35 10.88 -8.79
C ASP A 372 17.72 9.49 -8.60
N GLU A 373 18.52 8.46 -8.24
CA GLU A 373 18.01 7.11 -7.95
C GLU A 373 17.06 7.10 -6.75
N ALA A 374 17.39 7.83 -5.69
CA ALA A 374 16.54 7.94 -4.51
C ALA A 374 15.21 8.63 -4.87
N VAL A 375 15.24 9.72 -5.64
CA VAL A 375 14.04 10.44 -6.10
C VAL A 375 13.16 9.56 -6.97
N GLU A 376 13.75 8.74 -7.84
CA GLU A 376 12.99 7.80 -8.66
C GLU A 376 12.39 6.66 -7.82
N ALA A 377 13.16 6.07 -6.91
CA ALA A 377 12.66 5.06 -5.99
C ALA A 377 11.47 5.59 -5.17
N ALA A 378 11.57 6.83 -4.68
CA ALA A 378 10.51 7.51 -3.95
C ALA A 378 9.24 7.67 -4.80
N ARG A 379 9.40 8.09 -6.06
CA ARG A 379 8.30 8.22 -7.01
C ARG A 379 7.57 6.89 -7.21
N ARG A 380 8.32 5.80 -7.36
CA ARG A 380 7.76 4.45 -7.57
C ARG A 380 6.97 3.99 -6.36
N VAL A 381 7.54 4.12 -5.16
CA VAL A 381 6.86 3.85 -3.89
C VAL A 381 5.58 4.68 -3.77
N HIS A 382 5.62 5.95 -4.19
CA HIS A 382 4.43 6.79 -4.17
C HIS A 382 3.34 6.28 -5.11
N MET A 383 3.65 6.04 -6.39
CA MET A 383 2.69 5.55 -7.39
C MET A 383 1.95 4.32 -6.88
N VAL A 384 2.72 3.42 -6.29
CA VAL A 384 2.30 2.18 -5.67
C VAL A 384 1.27 2.39 -4.56
N VAL A 385 1.56 3.31 -3.64
CA VAL A 385 0.67 3.61 -2.51
C VAL A 385 -0.60 4.29 -3.04
N VAL A 386 -0.46 5.12 -4.07
CA VAL A 386 -1.60 5.72 -4.77
C VAL A 386 -2.48 4.65 -5.40
N GLU A 387 -1.91 3.74 -6.19
CA GLU A 387 -2.66 2.67 -6.85
C GLU A 387 -3.35 1.74 -5.83
N THR A 388 -2.64 1.41 -4.74
CA THR A 388 -3.19 0.56 -3.66
C THR A 388 -4.40 1.22 -3.00
N ALA A 389 -4.32 2.52 -2.74
CA ALA A 389 -5.43 3.28 -2.19
C ALA A 389 -6.58 3.50 -3.20
N GLU A 390 -6.29 3.84 -4.45
CA GLU A 390 -7.32 3.99 -5.50
C GLU A 390 -8.07 2.67 -5.72
N ARG A 391 -7.39 1.54 -5.56
CA ARG A 391 -8.03 0.22 -5.56
C ARG A 391 -8.92 0.04 -4.33
N ALA A 392 -8.43 0.39 -3.15
CA ALA A 392 -9.21 0.31 -1.91
C ALA A 392 -10.48 1.19 -1.97
N GLU A 393 -10.37 2.40 -2.50
CA GLU A 393 -11.50 3.33 -2.71
C GLU A 393 -12.52 2.76 -3.71
N ARG A 394 -12.06 2.09 -4.77
CA ARG A 394 -12.97 1.43 -5.73
C ARG A 394 -13.71 0.25 -5.12
N LEU A 395 -13.03 -0.57 -4.32
CA LEU A 395 -13.62 -1.74 -3.68
C LEU A 395 -14.63 -1.34 -2.59
N GLY A 396 -14.33 -0.26 -1.83
CA GLY A 396 -15.24 0.24 -0.80
C GLY A 396 -16.59 0.78 -1.32
N ILE A 397 -16.77 0.91 -2.64
CA ILE A 397 -18.02 1.35 -3.26
C ILE A 397 -18.89 0.16 -3.73
N TYR A 398 -18.31 -1.03 -3.90
CA TYR A 398 -19.05 -2.22 -4.27
C TYR A 398 -19.36 -3.03 -3.01
N GLU A 399 -20.48 -2.69 -2.37
CA GLU A 399 -21.19 -3.60 -1.48
C GLU A 399 -21.38 -4.96 -2.18
N ASN A 400 -21.01 -6.06 -1.50
CA ASN A 400 -21.40 -7.44 -1.79
C ASN A 400 -21.42 -7.85 -3.27
N SER A 401 -20.26 -8.19 -3.83
CA SER A 401 -20.25 -9.14 -4.95
C SER A 401 -19.55 -10.41 -4.48
N ASP A 402 -20.38 -11.29 -3.93
CA ASP A 402 -20.14 -12.68 -3.54
C ASP A 402 -19.40 -13.47 -4.63
N ASP A 403 -18.06 -13.46 -4.67
CA ASP A 403 -17.35 -14.19 -5.73
C ASP A 403 -15.86 -14.49 -5.43
N ASP A 404 -15.48 -14.58 -4.14
CA ASP A 404 -14.29 -15.30 -3.68
C ASP A 404 -14.74 -16.60 -2.96
N CYS A 405 -15.66 -17.34 -3.59
CA CYS A 405 -15.83 -18.75 -3.28
C CYS A 405 -14.60 -19.45 -3.87
N ASP A 406 -13.53 -19.53 -3.10
CA ASP A 406 -12.56 -20.61 -3.23
C ASP A 406 -13.35 -21.91 -2.93
N ASP A 407 -14.07 -22.39 -3.93
CA ASP A 407 -14.79 -23.66 -3.95
C ASP A 407 -13.72 -24.77 -4.04
N ASP A 408 -12.87 -24.83 -3.00
CA ASP A 408 -12.28 -26.07 -2.51
C ASP A 408 -13.42 -26.86 -1.84
N CYS A 409 -14.46 -27.20 -2.61
CA CYS A 409 -15.22 -28.39 -2.34
C CYS A 409 -14.28 -29.55 -2.65
N ASP A 410 -13.50 -29.91 -1.64
CA ASP A 410 -12.91 -31.23 -1.50
C ASP A 410 -14.05 -32.23 -1.73
N ASP A 411 -14.12 -32.69 -2.98
CA ASP A 411 -14.86 -33.86 -3.43
C ASP A 411 -14.20 -35.06 -2.75
N ASP A 412 -14.50 -35.23 -1.46
CA ASP A 412 -14.43 -36.50 -0.75
C ASP A 412 -15.50 -37.41 -1.40
N SER A 413 -15.22 -37.82 -2.65
CA SER A 413 -15.84 -38.98 -3.25
C SER A 413 -15.35 -40.19 -2.45
N ASP A 414 -16.13 -40.52 -1.43
CA ASP A 414 -16.10 -41.76 -0.68
C ASP A 414 -15.92 -42.94 -1.67
N GLU A 415 -14.71 -43.50 -1.71
CA GLU A 415 -14.50 -44.82 -2.32
C GLU A 415 -15.19 -45.84 -1.43
N ASP A 416 -16.37 -46.26 -1.88
CA ASP A 416 -17.15 -47.42 -1.44
C ASP A 416 -16.19 -48.61 -1.19
N SER A 417 -15.88 -48.85 0.09
CA SER A 417 -15.25 -50.08 0.55
C SER A 417 -16.35 -51.01 1.03
N ASP A 418 -16.84 -51.82 0.08
CA ASP A 418 -17.65 -53.00 0.34
C ASP A 418 -16.84 -54.00 1.19
N GLU A 419 -16.99 -53.95 2.51
CA GLU A 419 -16.70 -55.08 3.39
C GLU A 419 -17.93 -55.40 4.23
N ASP A 420 -18.80 -56.21 3.64
CA ASP A 420 -19.84 -56.98 4.31
C ASP A 420 -19.19 -57.89 5.38
N SER A 421 -19.23 -57.47 6.63
CA SER A 421 -19.08 -58.36 7.78
C SER A 421 -20.35 -58.35 8.60
N ASP A 422 -21.21 -59.32 8.29
CA ASP A 422 -22.34 -59.75 9.09
C ASP A 422 -21.89 -60.05 10.53
N GLU A 423 -22.31 -59.25 11.51
CA GLU A 423 -22.37 -59.70 12.90
C GLU A 423 -23.61 -59.12 13.58
N ASP A 424 -24.59 -60.01 13.73
CA ASP A 424 -25.82 -59.86 14.50
C ASP A 424 -25.51 -59.45 15.95
N SER A 425 -26.11 -58.35 16.40
CA SER A 425 -26.43 -58.21 17.82
C SER A 425 -27.67 -57.34 17.99
N ASP A 426 -28.78 -58.03 18.19
CA ASP A 426 -29.99 -57.51 18.80
C ASP A 426 -29.66 -56.81 20.13
N GLU A 427 -30.12 -55.59 20.32
CA GLU A 427 -30.43 -55.09 21.67
C GLU A 427 -31.45 -53.94 21.59
N ASP A 428 -32.69 -54.31 21.86
CA ASP A 428 -33.82 -53.45 22.17
C ASP A 428 -33.48 -52.52 23.35
N SER A 429 -33.75 -51.22 23.23
CA SER A 429 -34.04 -50.36 24.37
C SER A 429 -34.81 -49.12 23.91
N ASP A 430 -36.13 -49.27 23.91
CA ASP A 430 -37.08 -48.17 24.05
C ASP A 430 -36.80 -47.45 25.38
N GLU A 431 -36.63 -46.12 25.36
CA GLU A 431 -36.96 -45.30 26.52
C GLU A 431 -37.31 -43.88 26.09
N ASP A 432 -38.62 -43.64 26.05
CA ASP A 432 -39.28 -42.34 26.04
C ASP A 432 -38.83 -41.49 27.24
N SER A 433 -38.57 -40.21 27.01
CA SER A 433 -38.65 -39.21 28.08
C SER A 433 -38.97 -37.84 27.48
N ASP A 434 -40.27 -37.56 27.45
CA ASP A 434 -40.85 -36.23 27.48
C ASP A 434 -40.34 -35.48 28.73
N GLU A 435 -39.93 -34.22 28.60
CA GLU A 435 -40.04 -33.27 29.71
C GLU A 435 -40.11 -31.83 29.20
N ASP A 436 -41.35 -31.32 29.24
CA ASP A 436 -41.72 -29.91 29.15
C ASP A 436 -41.09 -29.12 30.32
N SER A 437 -40.66 -27.89 30.06
CA SER A 437 -40.43 -26.90 31.12
C SER A 437 -40.65 -25.49 30.59
N ASP A 438 -41.89 -25.03 30.72
CA ASP A 438 -42.26 -23.63 30.76
C ASP A 438 -41.67 -22.98 32.02
N GLU A 439 -40.91 -21.89 31.90
CA GLU A 439 -40.72 -20.95 33.01
C GLU A 439 -40.79 -19.50 32.51
N ASP A 440 -41.94 -18.90 32.79
CA ASP A 440 -42.18 -17.47 32.89
C ASP A 440 -41.23 -16.83 33.91
N SER A 441 -40.67 -15.66 33.59
CA SER A 441 -40.34 -14.68 34.62
C SER A 441 -40.46 -13.25 34.08
N ASP A 442 -41.57 -12.63 34.48
CA ASP A 442 -41.72 -11.20 34.65
C ASP A 442 -40.60 -10.66 35.55
N ASP A 443 -39.99 -9.53 35.19
CA ASP A 443 -39.56 -8.60 36.23
C ASP A 443 -39.72 -7.14 35.79
N GLU A 444 -40.48 -6.44 36.63
CA GLU A 444 -40.87 -5.06 36.50
C GLU A 444 -39.76 -4.12 37.02
N SER A 445 -39.91 -2.85 36.63
CA SER A 445 -39.53 -1.67 37.41
C SER A 445 -38.03 -1.35 37.56
N ASN A 446 -37.62 -0.21 36.99
CA ASN A 446 -37.40 0.93 37.88
C ASN A 446 -37.47 2.27 37.15
N LEU A 447 -38.34 3.12 37.68
CA LEU A 447 -38.38 4.57 37.55
C LEU A 447 -37.38 5.15 38.57
N ASP A 448 -36.52 6.08 38.14
CA ASP A 448 -36.12 7.27 38.90
C ASP A 448 -35.36 8.19 37.92
N SER A 449 -35.84 9.39 37.59
CA SER A 449 -35.98 10.61 38.43
C SER A 449 -34.62 11.11 38.91
N GLU A 450 -34.16 12.24 38.36
CA GLU A 450 -33.37 13.35 38.95
C GLU A 450 -32.77 14.17 37.79
N GLU A 451 -33.43 15.28 37.43
CA GLU A 451 -33.08 16.70 37.74
C GLU A 451 -32.08 17.35 36.77
#